data_AF-A0A960CBC7-F1
#
_entry.id   AF-A0A960CBC7-F1
#
_cell.length_a   1.000
_cell.length_b   1.000
_cell.length_c   1.000
_cell.angle_alpha   90.00
_cell.angle_beta   90.00
_cell.angle_gamma   90.00
#
_symmetry.space_group_name_H-M   'P 1'
#
loop_
_entity.id
_entity.type
_entity.pdbx_description
1 polymer ?
#
loop_
_entity_poly.entity_id
_entity_poly.type
_entity_poly.pdbx_seq_one_letter_code
_entity_poly.pdbx_strand_id
1 'polypeptide(L)'
;MTGPAVSPAAAAPGAGSTLAAGPVPVTAARAEREAVLQAVNAEASSARRGGAADPLTLAIRIAAALNAQDRPERHVPNFFWATGLTTDGRILVANSFGMGYLPAGQNLPEQVCFVSLDDSVPLATRVSWSTRPWLALAGWAQAQGVELRAVIGTKDQLDRVDVGASHQVLENDDIPQTSQMVGRDRLAMIAPEHAGHLAATTDRALVKLLPAAPASALSPEDRSADLWFAVMAPMMSEAEGREIAQLQALLAYADHQEERAIYAGHTAADPVAQRAAIADGLYWHYLAALTDRALSVGQPVQ
;
A
#
# COMPACT_ATOMS: atom_id res chain seq x y z
N MET A 1 43.20 -45.30 -20.30
CA MET A 1 42.40 -45.07 -19.08
C MET A 1 41.45 -43.92 -19.37
N THR A 2 40.23 -44.25 -19.81
CA THR A 2 39.17 -43.34 -20.22
C THR A 2 38.18 -43.21 -19.05
N GLY A 3 38.09 -42.02 -18.44
CA GLY A 3 37.17 -41.73 -17.34
C GLY A 3 35.71 -41.57 -17.83
N PRO A 4 34.71 -41.78 -16.95
CA PRO A 4 33.31 -41.78 -17.35
C PRO A 4 32.78 -40.38 -17.61
N ALA A 5 31.96 -40.26 -18.66
CA ALA A 5 31.23 -39.06 -19.02
C ALA A 5 30.10 -38.80 -17.99
N VAL A 6 30.02 -37.56 -17.51
CA VAL A 6 28.95 -37.10 -16.61
C VAL A 6 27.86 -36.48 -17.47
N SER A 7 26.67 -37.07 -17.48
CA SER A 7 25.49 -36.52 -18.16
C SER A 7 25.00 -35.25 -17.46
N PRO A 8 24.50 -34.23 -18.18
CA PRO A 8 23.94 -33.03 -17.58
C PRO A 8 22.60 -33.35 -16.90
N ALA A 9 22.47 -32.95 -15.64
CA ALA A 9 21.22 -33.06 -14.87
C ALA A 9 20.16 -32.11 -15.47
N ALA A 10 19.00 -32.67 -15.78
CA ALA A 10 17.84 -31.93 -16.24
C ALA A 10 17.35 -30.96 -15.15
N ALA A 11 17.16 -29.69 -15.53
CA ALA A 11 16.54 -28.68 -14.67
C ALA A 11 15.07 -29.02 -14.42
N ALA A 12 14.69 -29.17 -13.15
CA ALA A 12 13.29 -29.29 -12.75
C ALA A 12 12.59 -27.93 -12.94
N PRO A 13 11.34 -27.90 -13.45
CA PRO A 13 10.59 -26.66 -13.58
C PRO A 13 10.24 -26.13 -12.18
N GLY A 14 10.51 -24.84 -11.96
CA GLY A 14 10.20 -24.14 -10.73
C GLY A 14 8.70 -24.20 -10.43
N ALA A 15 8.35 -24.68 -9.24
CA ALA A 15 7.02 -24.57 -8.70
C ALA A 15 6.74 -23.09 -8.42
N GLY A 16 5.98 -22.44 -9.30
CA GLY A 16 5.29 -21.19 -8.98
C GLY A 16 4.31 -21.48 -7.86
N SER A 17 4.67 -21.11 -6.63
CA SER A 17 3.75 -21.15 -5.51
C SER A 17 2.73 -20.03 -5.70
N THR A 18 1.55 -20.37 -6.22
CA THR A 18 0.37 -19.53 -6.07
C THR A 18 -0.05 -19.60 -4.60
N LEU A 19 0.54 -18.75 -3.77
CA LEU A 19 -0.01 -18.47 -2.45
C LEU A 19 -1.42 -17.95 -2.68
N ALA A 20 -2.42 -18.72 -2.26
CA ALA A 20 -3.81 -18.29 -2.31
C ALA A 20 -3.95 -16.98 -1.53
N ALA A 21 -4.49 -15.94 -2.17
CA ALA A 21 -4.78 -14.67 -1.50
C ALA A 21 -5.60 -14.93 -0.24
N GLY A 22 -5.16 -14.38 0.91
CA GLY A 22 -5.94 -14.42 2.14
C GLY A 22 -7.32 -13.75 1.94
N PRO A 23 -8.32 -14.10 2.78
CA PRO A 23 -9.68 -13.61 2.59
C PRO A 23 -9.75 -12.08 2.69
N VAL A 24 -10.25 -11.44 1.64
CA VAL A 24 -10.63 -10.02 1.63
C VAL A 24 -12.07 -9.91 2.13
N PRO A 25 -12.40 -8.99 3.06
CA PRO A 25 -13.75 -8.88 3.59
C PRO A 25 -14.74 -8.50 2.49
N VAL A 26 -15.93 -9.10 2.53
CA VAL A 26 -17.04 -8.84 1.60
C VAL A 26 -18.35 -8.75 2.37
N THR A 27 -19.28 -7.95 1.88
CA THR A 27 -20.65 -7.89 2.42
C THR A 27 -21.46 -9.10 1.94
N ALA A 28 -22.56 -9.41 2.65
CA ALA A 28 -23.50 -10.45 2.24
C ALA A 28 -24.13 -10.14 0.86
N ALA A 29 -24.60 -8.90 0.66
CA ALA A 29 -25.17 -8.45 -0.61
C ALA A 29 -24.19 -8.58 -1.78
N ARG A 30 -22.90 -8.38 -1.53
CA ARG A 30 -21.84 -8.60 -2.53
C ARG A 30 -21.63 -10.08 -2.81
N ALA A 31 -21.51 -10.90 -1.77
CA ALA A 31 -21.37 -12.34 -1.91
C ALA A 31 -22.53 -12.97 -2.70
N GLU A 32 -23.76 -12.51 -2.47
CA GLU A 32 -24.96 -12.94 -3.22
C GLU A 32 -24.88 -12.56 -4.69
N ARG A 33 -24.55 -11.30 -5.02
CA ARG A 33 -24.37 -10.85 -6.41
C ARG A 33 -23.29 -11.64 -7.13
N GLU A 34 -22.18 -11.92 -6.47
CA GLU A 34 -21.08 -12.73 -7.02
C GLU A 34 -21.51 -14.19 -7.23
N ALA A 35 -22.28 -14.78 -6.31
CA ALA A 35 -22.82 -16.13 -6.48
C ALA A 35 -23.76 -16.23 -7.70
N VAL A 36 -24.60 -15.22 -7.92
CA VAL A 36 -25.47 -15.14 -9.11
C VAL A 36 -24.64 -15.02 -10.40
N LEU A 37 -23.65 -14.12 -10.42
CA LEU A 37 -22.75 -13.96 -11.57
C LEU A 37 -21.95 -15.23 -11.88
N GLN A 38 -21.48 -15.92 -10.84
CA GLN A 38 -20.81 -17.20 -11.00
C GLN A 38 -21.75 -18.27 -11.55
N ALA A 39 -23.00 -18.34 -11.08
CA ALA A 39 -24.00 -19.28 -11.60
C ALA A 39 -24.30 -19.02 -13.09
N VAL A 40 -24.53 -17.75 -13.47
CA VAL A 40 -24.77 -17.34 -14.86
C VAL A 40 -23.55 -17.64 -15.74
N ASN A 41 -22.34 -17.35 -15.24
CA ASN A 41 -21.11 -17.58 -15.99
C ASN A 41 -20.72 -19.06 -16.02
N ALA A 42 -21.11 -19.90 -15.05
CA ALA A 42 -20.82 -21.33 -15.04
C ALA A 42 -21.50 -22.05 -16.23
N GLU A 43 -22.69 -21.60 -16.63
CA GLU A 43 -23.38 -22.09 -17.84
C GLU A 43 -22.61 -21.72 -19.13
N ALA A 44 -21.94 -20.56 -19.16
CA ALA A 44 -21.12 -20.10 -20.29
C ALA A 44 -19.66 -20.58 -20.26
N SER A 45 -19.12 -20.94 -19.09
CA SER A 45 -17.68 -21.16 -18.83
C SER A 45 -17.28 -22.63 -18.79
N SER A 46 -18.17 -23.56 -19.14
CA SER A 46 -17.88 -24.99 -19.28
C SER A 46 -16.70 -25.32 -20.23
N ALA A 47 -16.24 -24.34 -21.02
CA ALA A 47 -15.08 -24.43 -21.92
C ALA A 47 -13.73 -23.91 -21.37
N ARG A 48 -13.65 -23.28 -20.19
CA ARG A 48 -12.38 -22.74 -19.65
C ARG A 48 -12.07 -23.28 -18.25
N ARG A 49 -11.39 -24.43 -18.22
CA ARG A 49 -10.83 -25.02 -16.98
C ARG A 49 -9.60 -24.22 -16.52
N GLY A 50 -9.71 -23.59 -15.36
CA GLY A 50 -8.60 -22.93 -14.65
C GLY A 50 -9.14 -22.06 -13.51
N GLY A 51 -9.32 -22.65 -12.33
CA GLY A 51 -9.99 -22.07 -11.16
C GLY A 51 -9.24 -20.94 -10.41
N ALA A 52 -8.71 -19.95 -11.13
CA ALA A 52 -8.28 -18.71 -10.51
C ALA A 52 -9.48 -17.76 -10.38
N ALA A 53 -9.68 -17.16 -9.20
CA ALA A 53 -10.68 -16.10 -9.02
C ALA A 53 -10.42 -14.98 -10.03
N ASP A 54 -11.47 -14.49 -10.68
CA ASP A 54 -11.38 -13.40 -11.66
C ASP A 54 -10.66 -12.18 -11.03
N PRO A 55 -9.53 -11.71 -11.60
CA PRO A 55 -8.77 -10.58 -11.08
C PRO A 55 -9.63 -9.32 -10.85
N LEU A 56 -10.66 -9.12 -11.67
CA LEU A 56 -11.60 -8.01 -11.50
C LEU A 56 -12.43 -8.16 -10.23
N THR A 57 -12.92 -9.36 -9.94
CA THR A 57 -13.68 -9.61 -8.70
C THR A 57 -12.81 -9.31 -7.48
N LEU A 58 -11.56 -9.80 -7.47
CA LEU A 58 -10.63 -9.53 -6.39
C LEU A 58 -10.30 -8.03 -6.25
N ALA A 59 -10.05 -7.34 -7.38
CA ALA A 59 -9.80 -5.90 -7.38
C ALA A 59 -10.97 -5.12 -6.78
N ILE A 60 -12.22 -5.52 -7.08
CA ILE A 60 -13.40 -4.84 -6.52
C ILE A 60 -13.52 -5.08 -5.01
N ARG A 61 -13.24 -6.30 -4.53
CA ARG A 61 -13.24 -6.59 -3.09
C ARG A 61 -12.19 -5.75 -2.34
N ILE A 62 -10.99 -5.63 -2.92
CA ILE A 62 -9.92 -4.80 -2.35
C ILE A 62 -10.34 -3.33 -2.34
N ALA A 63 -10.88 -2.81 -3.45
CA ALA A 63 -11.38 -1.45 -3.51
C ALA A 63 -12.47 -1.18 -2.48
N ALA A 64 -13.40 -2.12 -2.29
CA ALA A 64 -14.46 -2.03 -1.29
C ALA A 64 -13.89 -2.00 0.13
N ALA A 65 -12.98 -2.91 0.48
CA ALA A 65 -12.30 -2.93 1.78
C ALA A 65 -11.50 -1.63 2.02
N LEU A 66 -10.84 -1.10 0.98
CA LEU A 66 -10.12 0.17 1.07
C LEU A 66 -11.04 1.39 1.31
N ASN A 67 -12.34 1.25 1.05
CA ASN A 67 -13.38 2.25 1.28
C ASN A 67 -14.24 1.99 2.53
N ALA A 68 -13.90 0.99 3.35
CA ALA A 68 -14.62 0.73 4.59
C ALA A 68 -14.49 1.89 5.60
N GLN A 69 -15.50 2.01 6.47
CA GLN A 69 -15.69 3.19 7.35
C GLN A 69 -15.05 3.05 8.73
N ASP A 70 -14.38 1.93 9.02
CA ASP A 70 -13.79 1.62 10.34
C ASP A 70 -12.47 2.33 10.63
N ARG A 71 -12.00 3.21 9.72
CA ARG A 71 -10.70 3.86 9.83
C ARG A 71 -10.77 5.28 10.42
N PRO A 72 -9.79 5.67 11.26
CA PRO A 72 -9.66 7.05 11.74
C PRO A 72 -9.55 8.08 10.60
N GLU A 73 -8.86 7.72 9.51
CA GLU A 73 -8.60 8.59 8.36
C GLU A 73 -9.86 8.91 7.55
N ARG A 74 -11.01 8.28 7.83
CA ARG A 74 -12.29 8.64 7.19
C ARG A 74 -12.63 10.12 7.38
N HIS A 75 -12.28 10.68 8.53
CA HIS A 75 -12.57 12.08 8.85
C HIS A 75 -11.51 13.04 8.31
N VAL A 76 -10.46 12.53 7.68
CA VAL A 76 -9.40 13.32 7.08
C VAL A 76 -9.88 13.85 5.72
N PRO A 77 -9.99 15.18 5.56
CA PRO A 77 -10.42 15.77 4.30
C PRO A 77 -9.53 15.28 3.15
N ASN A 78 -10.17 14.88 2.05
CA ASN A 78 -9.51 14.46 0.80
C ASN A 78 -8.58 13.24 0.92
N PHE A 79 -8.60 12.48 2.03
CA PHE A 79 -8.00 11.15 2.05
C PHE A 79 -8.91 10.15 1.34
N PHE A 80 -8.39 9.47 0.32
CA PHE A 80 -9.08 8.37 -0.33
C PHE A 80 -8.11 7.42 -1.03
N TRP A 81 -8.59 6.20 -1.28
CA TRP A 81 -7.88 5.19 -2.07
C TRP A 81 -8.40 5.16 -3.50
N ALA A 82 -7.50 5.02 -4.45
CA ALA A 82 -7.77 4.67 -5.83
C ALA A 82 -7.36 3.21 -6.07
N THR A 83 -8.21 2.44 -6.75
CA THR A 83 -7.90 1.05 -7.15
C THR A 83 -8.04 0.90 -8.66
N GLY A 84 -7.07 0.23 -9.28
CA GLY A 84 -7.07 -0.05 -10.71
C GLY A 84 -6.77 -1.51 -11.00
N LEU A 85 -7.25 -1.98 -12.14
CA LEU A 85 -6.91 -3.29 -12.70
C LEU A 85 -6.32 -3.05 -14.09
N THR A 86 -5.14 -3.60 -14.36
CA THR A 86 -4.50 -3.54 -15.68
C THR A 86 -5.01 -4.63 -16.62
N THR A 87 -4.75 -4.49 -17.92
CA THR A 87 -5.10 -5.48 -18.94
C THR A 87 -4.39 -6.82 -18.76
N ASP A 88 -3.23 -6.84 -18.12
CA ASP A 88 -2.49 -8.06 -17.74
C ASP A 88 -2.87 -8.62 -16.35
N GLY A 89 -3.86 -8.02 -15.67
CA GLY A 89 -4.46 -8.56 -14.45
C GLY A 89 -3.79 -8.14 -13.14
N ARG A 90 -2.87 -7.18 -13.14
CA ARG A 90 -2.28 -6.59 -11.92
C ARG A 90 -3.26 -5.65 -11.25
N ILE A 91 -3.34 -5.74 -9.92
CA ILE A 91 -4.17 -4.88 -9.08
C ILE A 91 -3.31 -3.76 -8.54
N LEU A 92 -3.65 -2.52 -8.88
CA LEU A 92 -2.91 -1.33 -8.49
C LEU A 92 -3.69 -0.57 -7.43
N VAL A 93 -2.98 -0.01 -6.46
CA VAL A 93 -3.56 0.93 -5.48
C VAL A 93 -2.71 2.17 -5.33
N ALA A 94 -3.36 3.29 -5.03
CA ALA A 94 -2.75 4.54 -4.64
C ALA A 94 -3.65 5.23 -3.59
N ASN A 95 -3.11 6.11 -2.77
CA ASN A 95 -3.92 7.02 -1.96
C ASN A 95 -3.45 8.46 -2.14
N SER A 96 -4.29 9.41 -1.76
CA SER A 96 -4.07 10.84 -1.98
C SER A 96 -3.00 11.47 -1.08
N PHE A 97 -2.46 10.74 -0.10
CA PHE A 97 -1.40 11.21 0.80
C PHE A 97 -0.01 10.85 0.29
N GLY A 98 0.05 10.11 -0.83
CA GLY A 98 1.24 9.97 -1.64
C GLY A 98 2.38 9.18 -1.00
N MET A 99 3.44 9.02 -1.78
CA MET A 99 4.79 8.58 -1.38
C MET A 99 4.89 7.41 -0.39
N GLY A 100 3.94 6.48 -0.44
CA GLY A 100 3.98 5.25 0.35
C GLY A 100 3.34 5.35 1.72
N TYR A 101 2.67 6.46 2.06
CA TYR A 101 1.91 6.56 3.30
C TYR A 101 0.85 5.44 3.35
N LEU A 102 0.95 4.56 4.35
CA LEU A 102 -0.02 3.52 4.66
C LEU A 102 -0.52 3.72 6.10
N PRO A 103 -1.85 3.88 6.31
CA PRO A 103 -2.45 3.96 7.65
C PRO A 103 -2.00 2.84 8.59
N ALA A 104 -1.89 3.16 9.87
CA ALA A 104 -1.57 2.16 10.90
C ALA A 104 -2.64 1.06 10.92
N GLY A 105 -2.20 -0.20 11.02
CA GLY A 105 -3.09 -1.36 11.00
C GLY A 105 -3.69 -1.71 9.63
N GLN A 106 -3.36 -0.96 8.57
CA GLN A 106 -3.74 -1.34 7.22
C GLN A 106 -2.73 -2.32 6.62
N ASN A 107 -3.25 -3.45 6.15
CA ASN A 107 -2.48 -4.40 5.36
C ASN A 107 -2.98 -4.40 3.92
N LEU A 108 -2.09 -4.67 2.97
CA LEU A 108 -2.43 -4.84 1.56
C LEU A 108 -2.12 -6.28 1.13
N PRO A 109 -3.01 -6.96 0.38
CA PRO A 109 -2.74 -8.29 -0.15
C PRO A 109 -1.42 -8.37 -0.94
N GLU A 110 -0.80 -9.55 -0.96
CA GLU A 110 0.48 -9.79 -1.63
C GLU A 110 0.48 -9.40 -3.11
N GLN A 111 -0.63 -9.65 -3.79
CA GLN A 111 -0.79 -9.37 -5.23
C GLN A 111 -1.05 -7.89 -5.58
N VAL A 112 -1.16 -7.01 -4.59
CA VAL A 112 -1.41 -5.58 -4.82
C VAL A 112 -0.10 -4.84 -5.10
N CYS A 113 -0.07 -4.03 -6.15
CA CYS A 113 1.00 -3.07 -6.38
C CYS A 113 0.61 -1.72 -5.80
N PHE A 114 1.33 -1.26 -4.77
CA PHE A 114 1.19 0.11 -4.28
C PHE A 114 2.10 1.03 -5.10
N VAL A 115 1.52 1.72 -6.08
CA VAL A 115 2.27 2.36 -7.17
C VAL A 115 3.26 3.42 -6.68
N SER A 116 2.98 4.08 -5.56
CA SER A 116 3.86 5.09 -4.97
C SER A 116 5.15 4.50 -4.38
N LEU A 117 5.19 3.20 -4.11
CA LEU A 117 6.36 2.47 -3.59
C LEU A 117 7.09 1.65 -4.65
N ASP A 118 6.51 1.47 -5.83
CA ASP A 118 7.13 0.67 -6.90
C ASP A 118 8.33 1.42 -7.50
N ASP A 119 9.53 0.88 -7.27
CA ASP A 119 10.80 1.46 -7.68
C ASP A 119 11.13 1.23 -9.16
N SER A 120 10.35 0.41 -9.86
CA SER A 120 10.45 0.29 -11.33
C SER A 120 10.02 1.57 -12.05
N VAL A 121 9.28 2.46 -11.38
CA VAL A 121 8.95 3.81 -11.88
C VAL A 121 9.90 4.84 -11.26
N PRO A 122 10.58 5.69 -12.08
CA PRO A 122 11.50 6.71 -11.58
C PRO A 122 10.86 7.61 -10.52
N LEU A 123 11.62 7.93 -9.46
CA LEU A 123 11.12 8.70 -8.32
C LEU A 123 10.55 10.07 -8.75
N ALA A 124 11.20 10.79 -9.66
CA ALA A 124 10.70 12.08 -10.16
C ALA A 124 9.31 11.96 -10.81
N THR A 125 9.07 10.88 -11.58
CA THR A 125 7.74 10.56 -12.11
C THR A 125 6.77 10.29 -10.97
N ARG A 126 7.19 9.55 -9.93
CA ARG A 126 6.38 9.28 -8.75
C ARG A 126 6.13 10.49 -7.83
N VAL A 127 6.85 11.59 -8.01
CA VAL A 127 6.57 12.85 -7.29
C VAL A 127 5.46 13.63 -7.99
N SER A 128 5.45 13.63 -9.32
CA SER A 128 4.47 14.39 -10.11
C SER A 128 3.00 13.99 -9.88
N TRP A 129 2.76 12.81 -9.30
CA TRP A 129 1.44 12.26 -9.04
C TRP A 129 1.07 12.16 -7.54
N SER A 130 1.91 12.63 -6.60
CA SER A 130 1.86 12.20 -5.18
C SER A 130 0.53 12.52 -4.49
N THR A 131 -0.14 13.60 -4.89
CA THR A 131 -1.46 14.00 -4.35
C THR A 131 -2.62 13.66 -5.29
N ARG A 132 -2.36 12.85 -6.32
CA ARG A 132 -3.27 12.59 -7.45
C ARG A 132 -3.34 11.09 -7.73
N PRO A 133 -4.06 10.30 -6.90
CA PRO A 133 -3.95 8.85 -6.93
C PRO A 133 -4.49 8.23 -8.24
N TRP A 134 -5.51 8.81 -8.89
CA TRP A 134 -5.95 8.35 -10.21
C TRP A 134 -4.90 8.55 -11.30
N LEU A 135 -4.24 9.71 -11.31
CA LEU A 135 -3.09 9.97 -12.17
C LEU A 135 -1.94 9.00 -11.85
N ALA A 136 -1.80 8.62 -10.58
CA ALA A 136 -0.79 7.66 -10.17
C ALA A 136 -0.99 6.27 -10.81
N LEU A 137 -2.23 5.77 -10.83
CA LEU A 137 -2.54 4.51 -11.48
C LEU A 137 -2.27 4.58 -13.01
N ALA A 138 -2.72 5.66 -13.65
CA ALA A 138 -2.57 5.85 -15.09
C ALA A 138 -1.08 6.00 -15.50
N GLY A 139 -0.33 6.84 -14.78
CA GLY A 139 1.10 7.04 -15.03
C GLY A 139 1.90 5.77 -14.82
N TRP A 140 1.50 4.92 -13.87
CA TRP A 140 2.21 3.67 -13.59
C TRP A 140 1.98 2.69 -14.74
N ALA A 141 0.73 2.57 -15.17
CA ALA A 141 0.37 1.71 -16.30
C ALA A 141 1.14 2.14 -17.56
N GLN A 142 1.20 3.44 -17.85
CA GLN A 142 1.98 4.00 -18.94
C GLN A 142 3.48 3.68 -18.83
N ALA A 143 4.09 3.87 -17.65
CA ALA A 143 5.52 3.59 -17.43
C ALA A 143 5.85 2.10 -17.63
N GLN A 144 4.90 1.22 -17.34
CA GLN A 144 5.03 -0.24 -17.49
C GLN A 144 4.60 -0.73 -18.89
N GLY A 145 4.17 0.15 -19.79
CA GLY A 145 3.71 -0.21 -21.13
C GLY A 145 2.43 -1.06 -21.14
N VAL A 146 1.56 -0.89 -20.14
CA VAL A 146 0.26 -1.56 -20.05
C VAL A 146 -0.88 -0.56 -19.95
N GLU A 147 -2.11 -1.03 -20.15
CA GLU A 147 -3.32 -0.22 -20.05
C GLU A 147 -4.10 -0.56 -18.78
N LEU A 148 -4.85 0.42 -18.27
CA LEU A 148 -5.86 0.20 -17.25
C LEU A 148 -7.12 -0.40 -17.90
N ARG A 149 -7.47 -1.61 -17.50
CA ARG A 149 -8.73 -2.26 -17.88
C ARG A 149 -9.92 -1.65 -17.13
N ALA A 150 -9.76 -1.39 -15.84
CA ALA A 150 -10.80 -0.81 -14.99
C ALA A 150 -10.22 0.05 -13.87
N VAL A 151 -11.00 1.03 -13.43
CA VAL A 151 -10.82 1.77 -12.17
C VAL A 151 -12.04 1.56 -11.29
N ILE A 152 -11.81 1.39 -9.98
CA ILE A 152 -12.84 0.99 -9.03
C ILE A 152 -12.84 1.95 -7.85
N GLY A 153 -14.01 2.47 -7.51
CA GLY A 153 -14.19 3.44 -6.43
C GLY A 153 -15.67 3.76 -6.22
N THR A 154 -15.97 4.63 -5.25
CA THR A 154 -17.33 5.13 -5.06
C THR A 154 -17.73 6.08 -6.21
N LYS A 155 -19.03 6.36 -6.33
CA LYS A 155 -19.54 7.32 -7.31
C LYS A 155 -18.82 8.68 -7.24
N ASP A 156 -18.64 9.20 -6.03
CA ASP A 156 -18.02 10.51 -5.81
C ASP A 156 -16.53 10.51 -6.15
N GLN A 157 -15.83 9.40 -5.88
CA GLN A 157 -14.40 9.27 -6.19
C GLN A 157 -14.13 9.15 -7.69
N LEU A 158 -15.05 8.54 -8.43
CA LEU A 158 -14.97 8.35 -9.88
C LEU A 158 -15.58 9.51 -10.67
N ASP A 159 -16.20 10.49 -10.00
CA ASP A 159 -16.72 11.68 -10.67
C ASP A 159 -15.59 12.43 -11.35
N ARG A 160 -15.76 12.74 -12.63
CA ARG A 160 -14.77 13.45 -13.47
C ARG A 160 -13.41 12.77 -13.62
N VAL A 161 -13.29 11.50 -13.25
CA VAL A 161 -12.11 10.70 -13.57
C VAL A 161 -12.19 10.28 -15.04
N ASP A 162 -11.17 10.60 -15.83
CA ASP A 162 -10.99 10.03 -17.16
C ASP A 162 -9.52 9.61 -17.31
N VAL A 163 -9.31 8.30 -17.27
CA VAL A 163 -8.00 7.64 -17.48
C VAL A 163 -8.07 6.61 -18.60
N GLY A 164 -9.10 6.68 -19.46
CA GLY A 164 -9.30 5.74 -20.56
C GLY A 164 -9.67 4.30 -20.14
N ALA A 165 -10.14 4.09 -18.91
CA ALA A 165 -10.48 2.78 -18.35
C ALA A 165 -11.98 2.66 -18.01
N SER A 166 -12.50 1.43 -17.95
CA SER A 166 -13.87 1.18 -17.51
C SER A 166 -14.07 1.56 -16.03
N HIS A 167 -15.15 2.27 -15.72
CA HIS A 167 -15.51 2.57 -14.33
C HIS A 167 -16.32 1.42 -13.72
N GLN A 168 -15.88 0.98 -12.54
CA GLN A 168 -16.60 0.03 -11.69
C GLN A 168 -17.00 0.76 -10.41
N VAL A 169 -18.26 1.17 -10.35
CA VAL A 169 -18.80 1.92 -9.21
C VAL A 169 -19.10 0.96 -8.07
N LEU A 170 -18.59 1.27 -6.89
CA LEU A 170 -18.95 0.61 -5.63
C LEU A 170 -20.26 1.22 -5.11
N GLU A 171 -21.27 0.37 -4.91
CA GLU A 171 -22.46 0.76 -4.15
C GLU A 171 -22.16 0.71 -2.65
N ASN A 172 -22.93 1.43 -1.84
CA ASN A 172 -22.74 1.41 -0.39
C ASN A 172 -22.84 -0.01 0.19
N ASP A 173 -23.72 -0.84 -0.36
CA ASP A 173 -23.90 -2.23 0.06
C ASP A 173 -22.75 -3.15 -0.37
N ASP A 174 -21.82 -2.69 -1.22
CA ASP A 174 -20.59 -3.43 -1.55
C ASP A 174 -19.50 -3.24 -0.50
N ILE A 175 -19.54 -2.15 0.28
CA ILE A 175 -18.48 -1.74 1.18
C ILE A 175 -18.61 -2.50 2.51
N PRO A 176 -17.62 -3.33 2.90
CA PRO A 176 -17.65 -4.05 4.16
C PRO A 176 -17.55 -3.10 5.36
N GLN A 177 -17.95 -3.59 6.53
CA GLN A 177 -17.80 -2.84 7.78
C GLN A 177 -16.33 -2.60 8.14
N THR A 178 -15.44 -3.52 7.75
CA THR A 178 -14.01 -3.45 8.06
C THR A 178 -13.12 -3.38 6.84
N SER A 179 -12.04 -2.61 6.96
CA SER A 179 -10.97 -2.47 5.98
C SER A 179 -9.83 -3.47 6.16
N GLN A 180 -9.88 -4.28 7.22
CA GLN A 180 -8.85 -5.24 7.54
C GLN A 180 -8.72 -6.30 6.44
N MET A 181 -7.50 -6.44 5.91
CA MET A 181 -7.14 -7.43 4.91
C MET A 181 -5.95 -8.24 5.41
N VAL A 182 -5.80 -9.46 4.91
CA VAL A 182 -4.58 -10.25 5.13
C VAL A 182 -3.54 -9.87 4.07
N GLY A 183 -2.30 -9.65 4.50
CA GLY A 183 -1.19 -9.38 3.59
C GLY A 183 -0.08 -8.59 4.28
N ARG A 184 0.65 -7.83 3.48
CA ARG A 184 1.79 -7.03 3.90
C ARG A 184 1.33 -5.83 4.72
N ASP A 185 1.91 -5.68 5.90
CA ASP A 185 1.81 -4.46 6.68
C ASP A 185 2.67 -3.34 6.07
N ARG A 186 2.62 -2.14 6.67
CA ARG A 186 3.33 -0.96 6.17
C ARG A 186 4.85 -1.11 6.10
N LEU A 187 5.48 -1.84 7.03
CA LEU A 187 6.93 -2.07 6.97
C LEU A 187 7.25 -3.06 5.84
N ALA A 188 6.48 -4.14 5.74
CA ALA A 188 6.64 -5.12 4.67
C ALA A 188 6.39 -4.52 3.27
N MET A 189 5.54 -3.48 3.17
CA MET A 189 5.29 -2.76 1.92
C MET A 189 6.49 -1.89 1.49
N ILE A 190 7.13 -1.17 2.41
CA ILE A 190 8.20 -0.20 2.08
C ILE A 190 9.62 -0.78 2.17
N ALA A 191 9.83 -1.77 3.04
CA ALA A 191 11.13 -2.38 3.31
C ALA A 191 10.96 -3.88 3.65
N PRO A 192 10.59 -4.74 2.67
CA PRO A 192 10.26 -6.15 2.90
C PRO A 192 11.40 -6.95 3.55
N GLU A 193 12.65 -6.68 3.18
CA GLU A 193 13.82 -7.34 3.78
C GLU A 193 13.96 -7.03 5.28
N HIS A 194 13.68 -5.78 5.67
CA HIS A 194 13.75 -5.36 7.08
C HIS A 194 12.56 -5.88 7.89
N ALA A 195 11.37 -5.97 7.28
CA ALA A 195 10.25 -6.67 7.87
C ALA A 195 10.58 -8.15 8.15
N GLY A 196 11.19 -8.83 7.17
CA GLY A 196 11.63 -10.22 7.31
C GLY A 196 12.71 -10.40 8.39
N HIS A 197 13.71 -9.50 8.43
CA HIS A 197 14.73 -9.50 9.48
C HIS A 197 14.10 -9.31 10.86
N LEU A 198 13.22 -8.32 11.02
CA LEU A 198 12.54 -8.07 12.28
C LEU A 198 11.74 -9.31 12.69
N ALA A 199 10.94 -9.91 11.80
CA ALA A 199 10.18 -11.12 12.06
C ALA A 199 11.04 -12.30 12.51
N ALA A 200 12.23 -12.47 11.92
CA ALA A 200 13.19 -13.52 12.29
C ALA A 200 13.96 -13.24 13.60
N THR A 201 13.92 -12.00 14.10
CA THR A 201 14.64 -11.61 15.31
C THR A 201 13.94 -12.12 16.56
N THR A 202 14.67 -12.81 17.44
CA THR A 202 14.13 -13.27 18.72
C THR A 202 13.84 -12.11 19.67
N ASP A 203 12.88 -12.27 20.57
CA ASP A 203 12.49 -11.25 21.55
C ASP A 203 13.67 -10.70 22.37
N ARG A 204 14.61 -11.56 22.76
CA ARG A 204 15.82 -11.16 23.51
C ARG A 204 16.79 -10.29 22.71
N ALA A 205 16.70 -10.31 21.39
CA ALA A 205 17.57 -9.58 20.49
C ALA A 205 16.94 -8.26 19.98
N LEU A 206 15.65 -8.01 20.24
CA LEU A 206 14.94 -6.82 19.77
C LEU A 206 15.61 -5.51 20.19
N VAL A 207 16.09 -5.43 21.43
CA VAL A 207 16.81 -4.25 21.94
C VAL A 207 18.04 -3.87 21.11
N LYS A 208 18.64 -4.84 20.39
CA LYS A 208 19.82 -4.60 19.54
C LYS A 208 19.45 -3.96 18.19
N LEU A 209 18.17 -3.98 17.81
CA LEU A 209 17.68 -3.33 16.60
C LEU A 209 17.29 -1.87 16.84
N LEU A 210 17.15 -1.46 18.10
CA LEU A 210 16.84 -0.07 18.42
C LEU A 210 18.06 0.82 18.17
N PRO A 211 17.84 2.03 17.62
CA PRO A 211 18.84 3.09 17.67
C PRO A 211 19.27 3.38 19.12
N ALA A 212 20.40 4.09 19.27
CA ALA A 212 20.87 4.51 20.58
C ALA A 212 19.76 5.22 21.37
N ALA A 213 19.67 4.92 22.67
CA ALA A 213 18.66 5.52 23.52
C ALA A 213 18.79 7.06 23.52
N PRO A 214 17.67 7.80 23.54
CA PRO A 214 17.70 9.24 23.70
C PRO A 214 18.44 9.65 24.97
N ALA A 215 19.16 10.79 24.92
CA ALA A 215 19.87 11.30 26.10
C ALA A 215 18.94 11.71 27.25
N SER A 216 17.68 12.02 26.93
CA SER A 216 16.62 12.34 27.90
C SER A 216 15.77 11.11 28.17
N ALA A 217 15.47 10.85 29.45
CA ALA A 217 14.51 9.82 29.86
C ALA A 217 13.04 10.30 29.79
N LEU A 218 12.80 11.57 29.45
CA LEU A 218 11.45 12.11 29.30
C LEU A 218 10.87 11.70 27.94
N SER A 219 9.56 11.42 27.92
CA SER A 219 8.83 11.24 26.66
C SER A 219 9.00 12.47 25.76
N PRO A 220 9.21 12.28 24.45
CA PRO A 220 9.08 13.36 23.47
C PRO A 220 7.71 14.03 23.59
N GLU A 221 7.66 15.34 23.34
CA GLU A 221 6.42 16.09 23.23
C GLU A 221 5.55 15.50 22.12
N ASP A 222 4.25 15.31 22.36
CA ASP A 222 3.33 14.82 21.33
C ASP A 222 2.82 15.97 20.45
N ARG A 223 3.38 16.08 19.24
CA ARG A 223 2.97 17.07 18.22
C ARG A 223 2.22 16.41 17.06
N SER A 224 1.81 15.15 17.22
CA SER A 224 1.25 14.32 16.14
C SER A 224 0.02 14.98 15.52
N ALA A 225 -0.87 15.56 16.33
CA ALA A 225 -2.09 16.19 15.84
C ALA A 225 -1.80 17.43 14.97
N ASP A 226 -0.90 18.31 15.42
CA ASP A 226 -0.54 19.54 14.70
C ASP A 226 0.20 19.23 13.41
N LEU A 227 1.15 18.28 13.46
CA LEU A 227 1.90 17.86 12.27
C LEU A 227 1.00 17.12 11.29
N TRP A 228 0.08 16.29 11.76
CA TRP A 228 -0.91 15.65 10.90
C TRP A 228 -1.82 16.68 10.21
N PHE A 229 -2.25 17.72 10.94
CA PHE A 229 -2.97 18.84 10.34
C PHE A 229 -2.15 19.54 9.24
N ALA A 230 -0.85 19.72 9.45
CA ALA A 230 0.04 20.27 8.42
C ALA A 230 0.14 19.38 7.17
N VAL A 231 0.11 18.04 7.31
CA VAL A 231 0.06 17.11 6.17
C VAL A 231 -1.25 17.26 5.39
N MET A 232 -2.37 17.44 6.09
CA MET A 232 -3.69 17.59 5.47
C MET A 232 -3.87 18.94 4.76
N ALA A 233 -3.27 20.02 5.29
CA ALA A 233 -3.56 21.38 4.84
C ALA A 233 -3.33 21.63 3.34
N PRO A 234 -2.21 21.20 2.71
CA PRO A 234 -2.00 21.36 1.27
C PRO A 234 -3.04 20.63 0.41
N MET A 235 -3.63 19.54 0.92
CA MET A 235 -4.66 18.77 0.21
C MET A 235 -5.99 19.50 0.09
N MET A 236 -6.21 20.57 0.86
CA MET A 236 -7.40 21.44 0.77
C MET A 236 -7.23 22.57 -0.27
N SER A 237 -6.08 22.65 -0.94
CA SER A 237 -5.75 23.68 -1.92
C SER A 237 -5.62 23.11 -3.33
N GLU A 238 -5.92 23.94 -4.33
CA GLU A 238 -5.64 23.67 -5.75
C GLU A 238 -4.37 24.38 -6.26
N ALA A 239 -3.62 25.03 -5.37
CA ALA A 239 -2.41 25.77 -5.74
C ALA A 239 -1.33 24.86 -6.37
N GLU A 240 -0.58 25.42 -7.31
CA GLU A 240 0.63 24.78 -7.85
C GLU A 240 1.65 24.54 -6.72
N GLY A 241 2.39 23.42 -6.81
CA GLY A 241 3.38 23.05 -5.80
C GLY A 241 2.80 22.46 -4.50
N ARG A 242 1.48 22.23 -4.42
CA ARG A 242 0.84 21.61 -3.24
C ARG A 242 1.43 20.25 -2.90
N GLU A 243 1.87 19.48 -3.89
CA GLU A 243 2.55 18.20 -3.70
C GLU A 243 3.85 18.37 -2.95
N ILE A 244 4.67 19.37 -3.28
CA ILE A 244 5.93 19.64 -2.58
C ILE A 244 5.65 20.11 -1.14
N ALA A 245 4.67 20.99 -0.94
CA ALA A 245 4.26 21.43 0.39
C ALA A 245 3.75 20.25 1.26
N GLN A 246 2.97 19.34 0.67
CA GLN A 246 2.51 18.13 1.34
C GLN A 246 3.66 17.20 1.71
N LEU A 247 4.63 17.01 0.82
CA LEU A 247 5.79 16.16 1.09
C LEU A 247 6.70 16.75 2.19
N GLN A 248 6.88 18.07 2.24
CA GLN A 248 7.60 18.73 3.33
C GLN A 248 6.92 18.48 4.68
N ALA A 249 5.58 18.61 4.73
CA ALA A 249 4.81 18.32 5.93
C ALA A 249 4.86 16.83 6.31
N LEU A 250 4.79 15.93 5.32
CA LEU A 250 4.85 14.48 5.52
C LEU A 250 6.22 14.05 6.08
N LEU A 251 7.31 14.66 5.61
CA LEU A 251 8.65 14.42 6.15
C LEU A 251 8.72 14.80 7.64
N ALA A 252 8.27 16.01 7.99
CA ALA A 252 8.25 16.47 9.39
C ALA A 252 7.37 15.59 10.29
N TYR A 253 6.24 15.11 9.77
CA TYR A 253 5.38 14.16 10.48
C TYR A 253 6.08 12.80 10.65
N ALA A 254 6.70 12.26 9.60
CA ALA A 254 7.40 10.98 9.65
C ALA A 254 8.57 11.01 10.65
N ASP A 255 9.40 12.07 10.63
CA ASP A 255 10.50 12.26 11.60
C ASP A 255 9.98 12.26 13.05
N HIS A 256 8.86 12.95 13.30
CA HIS A 256 8.24 12.99 14.62
C HIS A 256 7.71 11.61 15.06
N GLN A 257 7.08 10.88 14.15
CA GLN A 257 6.56 9.56 14.44
C GLN A 257 7.68 8.53 14.65
N GLU A 258 8.80 8.65 13.93
CA GLU A 258 10.00 7.84 14.16
C GLU A 258 10.55 8.07 15.58
N GLU A 259 10.73 9.33 16.00
CA GLU A 259 11.20 9.69 17.35
C GLU A 259 10.32 9.05 18.44
N ARG A 260 9.00 9.15 18.29
CA ARG A 260 8.03 8.55 19.21
C ARG A 260 8.12 7.03 19.24
N ALA A 261 8.26 6.39 18.08
CA ALA A 261 8.38 4.95 17.98
C ALA A 261 9.70 4.43 18.59
N ILE A 262 10.80 5.17 18.44
CA ILE A 262 12.08 4.86 19.10
C ILE A 262 11.93 4.92 20.62
N TYR A 263 11.33 6.01 21.15
CA TYR A 263 11.05 6.11 22.58
C TYR A 263 10.18 4.95 23.06
N ALA A 264 9.07 4.66 22.36
CA ALA A 264 8.18 3.56 22.69
C ALA A 264 8.89 2.19 22.68
N GLY A 265 9.85 1.98 21.77
CA GLY A 265 10.65 0.76 21.72
C GLY A 265 11.58 0.58 22.93
N HIS A 266 12.17 1.67 23.42
CA HIS A 266 13.00 1.65 24.63
C HIS A 266 12.19 1.50 25.93
N THR A 267 10.95 1.99 25.94
CA THR A 267 10.07 1.96 27.13
C THR A 267 8.99 0.88 27.08
N ALA A 268 9.03 -0.02 26.09
CA ALA A 268 8.03 -1.05 25.90
C ALA A 268 7.94 -2.00 27.11
N ALA A 269 6.72 -2.32 27.54
CA ALA A 269 6.47 -3.18 28.69
C ALA A 269 6.76 -4.67 28.42
N ASP A 270 6.68 -5.08 27.16
CA ASP A 270 6.86 -6.46 26.72
C ASP A 270 7.43 -6.55 25.30
N PRO A 271 7.93 -7.73 24.87
CA PRO A 271 8.52 -7.90 23.54
C PRO A 271 7.56 -7.69 22.36
N VAL A 272 6.25 -7.90 22.54
CA VAL A 272 5.26 -7.68 21.47
C VAL A 272 5.13 -6.18 21.20
N ALA A 273 4.97 -5.39 22.27
CA ALA A 273 4.97 -3.94 22.19
C ALA A 273 6.29 -3.40 21.63
N GLN A 274 7.44 -3.94 22.07
CA GLN A 274 8.76 -3.52 21.58
C GLN A 274 8.92 -3.80 20.08
N ARG A 275 8.50 -4.98 19.62
CA ARG A 275 8.55 -5.35 18.20
C ARG A 275 7.65 -4.46 17.35
N ALA A 276 6.44 -4.17 17.82
CA ALA A 276 5.52 -3.26 17.14
C ALA A 276 6.10 -1.85 17.04
N ALA A 277 6.72 -1.34 18.11
CA ALA A 277 7.39 -0.04 18.11
C ALA A 277 8.61 0.00 17.18
N ILE A 278 9.43 -1.05 17.14
CA ILE A 278 10.53 -1.16 16.17
C ILE A 278 10.01 -1.18 14.73
N ALA A 279 8.93 -1.93 14.47
CA ALA A 279 8.32 -1.98 13.14
C ALA A 279 7.78 -0.60 12.71
N ASP A 280 7.12 0.11 13.62
CA ASP A 280 6.62 1.47 13.43
C ASP A 280 7.77 2.44 13.14
N GLY A 281 8.82 2.42 13.96
CA GLY A 281 9.99 3.29 13.79
C GLY A 281 10.70 3.06 12.47
N LEU A 282 10.93 1.80 12.08
CA LEU A 282 11.51 1.46 10.78
C LEU A 282 10.63 1.93 9.61
N TYR A 283 9.31 1.77 9.70
CA TYR A 283 8.40 2.26 8.66
C TYR A 283 8.52 3.78 8.49
N TRP A 284 8.49 4.55 9.57
CA TRP A 284 8.62 6.00 9.51
C TRP A 284 9.99 6.43 9.01
N HIS A 285 11.06 5.75 9.43
CA HIS A 285 12.41 5.97 8.92
C HIS A 285 12.48 5.83 7.40
N TYR A 286 11.95 4.73 6.85
CA TYR A 286 11.95 4.50 5.41
C TYR A 286 11.05 5.49 4.66
N LEU A 287 9.91 5.86 5.23
CA LEU A 287 9.02 6.85 4.65
C LEU A 287 9.67 8.24 4.61
N ALA A 288 10.33 8.66 5.70
CA ALA A 288 11.08 9.91 5.78
C ALA A 288 12.19 9.93 4.74
N ALA A 289 13.03 8.89 4.67
CA ALA A 289 14.10 8.78 3.68
C ALA A 289 13.60 8.75 2.22
N LEU A 290 12.43 8.16 1.96
CA LEU A 290 11.81 8.21 0.64
C LEU A 290 11.29 9.62 0.31
N THR A 291 10.67 10.27 1.30
CA THR A 291 10.09 11.62 1.16
C THR A 291 11.16 12.69 0.97
N ASP A 292 12.27 12.61 1.69
CA ASP A 292 13.43 13.50 1.55
C ASP A 292 14.06 13.40 0.14
N ARG A 293 14.25 12.18 -0.35
CA ARG A 293 14.70 11.94 -1.74
C ARG A 293 13.70 12.48 -2.76
N ALA A 294 12.40 12.32 -2.50
CA ALA A 294 11.34 12.86 -3.35
C ALA A 294 11.38 14.39 -3.42
N LEU A 295 11.60 15.06 -2.29
CA LEU A 295 11.80 16.50 -2.24
C LEU A 295 13.02 16.93 -3.04
N SER A 296 14.12 16.19 -2.94
CA SER A 296 15.37 16.48 -3.67
C SER A 296 15.21 16.44 -5.20
N VAL A 297 14.33 15.58 -5.73
CA VAL A 297 14.06 15.48 -7.17
C VAL A 297 12.85 16.30 -7.64
N GLY A 298 12.01 16.74 -6.71
CA GLY A 298 10.77 17.48 -6.98
C GLY A 298 10.94 19.00 -7.01
N GLN A 299 12.08 19.54 -6.55
CA GLN A 299 12.37 20.97 -6.68
C GLN A 299 12.65 21.32 -8.15
N PRO A 300 12.13 22.43 -8.68
CA PRO A 300 12.55 22.94 -9.98
C PRO A 300 14.05 23.27 -9.94
N VAL A 301 14.77 22.93 -11.01
CA VAL A 301 16.17 23.35 -11.20
C VAL A 301 16.19 24.89 -11.23
N GLN A 302 16.88 25.51 -10.28
CA GLN A 302 17.10 26.96 -10.25
C GLN A 302 18.07 27.42 -11.34
#